data_AF-A0A357G0U3-F1
#
_entry.id   AF-A0A357G0U3-F1
#
_cell.length_a   1.000
_cell.length_b   1.000
_cell.length_c   1.000
_cell.angle_alpha   90.00
_cell.angle_beta   90.00
_cell.angle_gamma   90.00
#
_symmetry.space_group_name_H-M   'P 1'
#
loop_
_entity.id
_entity.type
_entity.pdbx_description
1 polymer ?
#
loop_
_entity_poly.entity_id
_entity_poly.type
_entity_poly.pdbx_seq_one_letter_code
_entity_poly.pdbx_strand_id
1 'polypeptide(L)'
;MRHFFYSVIFVLFLLTPHSHVSAATDGDSKEAIKKVEQYLQDLKTGRARFVQTANDGTQFVGTFYLERPGKLRFEYDPPNEDFIVADGVFIYFYDSKLGEQTNAPIGSTLADFFLRKDLKLSGDITVQNVKRTDEYLMIELTQADDPQGGTLTLAFDEDPMTLKKWRVVDAQGMITEVELFYLKTGITHSGDLFAYYNPKSGKPNYNK
;
A
#
# COMPACT_ATOMS: atom_id res chain seq x y z
N MET A 1 -78.40 2.23 13.57
CA MET A 1 -77.63 2.01 14.81
C MET A 1 -76.17 1.88 14.41
N ARG A 2 -75.29 2.78 14.88
CA ARG A 2 -73.81 2.63 15.07
C ARG A 2 -72.95 2.38 13.80
N HIS A 3 -71.75 2.90 13.60
CA HIS A 3 -70.95 4.02 14.12
C HIS A 3 -69.77 4.22 13.11
N PHE A 4 -69.23 5.44 13.06
CA PHE A 4 -67.96 5.83 12.43
C PHE A 4 -66.77 4.93 12.80
N PHE A 5 -65.75 4.83 11.94
CA PHE A 5 -64.34 5.07 12.31
C PHE A 5 -63.47 5.38 11.08
N TYR A 6 -62.96 6.62 11.00
CA TYR A 6 -61.81 6.99 10.18
C TYR A 6 -60.54 6.52 10.91
N SER A 7 -59.60 5.89 10.21
CA SER A 7 -58.25 5.63 10.74
C SER A 7 -57.24 6.41 9.92
N VAL A 8 -56.66 7.42 10.55
CA VAL A 8 -55.53 8.22 10.05
C VAL A 8 -54.26 7.47 10.45
N ILE A 9 -53.49 6.98 9.47
CA ILE A 9 -52.14 6.46 9.71
C ILE A 9 -51.18 7.64 9.67
N PHE A 10 -50.56 7.92 10.81
CA PHE A 10 -49.50 8.90 11.00
C PHE A 10 -48.17 8.26 10.59
N VAL A 11 -47.57 8.67 9.47
CA VAL A 11 -46.23 8.21 9.06
C VAL A 11 -45.21 9.10 9.77
N LEU A 12 -44.53 8.53 10.77
CA LEU A 12 -43.41 9.14 11.46
C LEU A 12 -42.15 8.95 10.59
N PHE A 13 -41.72 9.99 9.87
CA PHE A 13 -40.41 10.02 9.20
C PHE A 13 -39.32 10.26 10.25
N LEU A 14 -38.55 9.22 10.57
CA LEU A 14 -37.27 9.37 11.26
C LEU A 14 -36.26 9.99 10.27
N LEU A 15 -35.86 11.23 10.50
CA LEU A 15 -34.70 11.82 9.83
C LEU A 15 -33.44 11.11 10.30
N THR A 16 -32.92 10.19 9.51
CA THR A 16 -31.54 9.73 9.66
C THR A 16 -30.61 10.88 9.25
N PRO A 17 -29.64 11.29 10.10
CA PRO A 17 -28.60 12.21 9.65
C PRO A 17 -27.83 11.51 8.54
N HIS A 18 -27.89 12.08 7.33
CA HIS A 18 -27.04 11.64 6.23
C HIS A 18 -25.63 12.16 6.54
N SER A 19 -24.68 11.25 6.72
CA SER A 19 -23.26 11.60 6.79
C SER A 19 -22.90 12.36 5.52
N HIS A 20 -22.54 13.64 5.65
CA HIS A 20 -22.05 14.43 4.54
C HIS A 20 -20.65 13.96 4.17
N VAL A 21 -20.56 13.09 3.16
CA VAL A 21 -19.28 12.89 2.45
C VAL A 21 -19.01 14.18 1.69
N SER A 22 -18.15 15.04 2.23
CA SER A 22 -17.69 16.24 1.53
C SER A 22 -16.83 15.79 0.34
N ALA A 23 -17.28 16.06 -0.88
CA ALA A 23 -16.45 15.90 -2.05
C ALA A 23 -15.33 16.95 -1.99
N ALA A 24 -14.07 16.50 -1.93
CA ALA A 24 -12.92 17.40 -1.95
C ALA A 24 -12.96 18.24 -3.24
N THR A 25 -12.67 19.54 -3.14
CA THR A 25 -12.58 20.38 -4.33
C THR A 25 -11.29 20.06 -5.10
N ASP A 26 -11.27 20.35 -6.41
CA ASP A 26 -10.08 20.14 -7.26
C ASP A 26 -8.82 20.85 -6.70
N GLY A 27 -8.99 21.94 -5.96
CA GLY A 27 -7.91 22.66 -5.29
C GLY A 27 -7.33 21.87 -4.11
N ASP A 28 -8.20 21.34 -3.24
CA ASP A 28 -7.81 20.57 -2.05
C ASP A 28 -7.10 19.26 -2.44
N SER A 29 -7.52 18.64 -3.54
CA SER A 29 -6.90 17.44 -4.09
C SER A 29 -5.49 17.71 -4.62
N LYS A 30 -5.27 18.84 -5.31
CA LYS A 30 -3.93 19.21 -5.81
C LYS A 30 -2.94 19.47 -4.68
N GLU A 31 -3.38 20.14 -3.61
CA GLU A 31 -2.53 20.37 -2.44
C GLU A 31 -2.18 19.05 -1.74
N ALA A 32 -3.16 18.15 -1.59
CA ALA A 32 -2.95 16.81 -1.02
C ALA A 32 -1.92 16.00 -1.79
N ILE A 33 -2.06 15.94 -3.12
CA ILE A 33 -1.13 15.25 -4.02
C ILE A 33 0.28 15.80 -3.83
N LYS A 34 0.45 17.12 -3.78
CA LYS A 34 1.75 17.76 -3.58
C LYS A 34 2.38 17.39 -2.24
N LYS A 35 1.61 17.39 -1.14
CA LYS A 35 2.09 17.00 0.19
C LYS A 35 2.52 15.54 0.23
N VAL A 36 1.72 14.65 -0.36
CA VAL A 36 2.04 13.22 -0.44
C VAL A 36 3.27 12.98 -1.30
N GLU A 37 3.37 13.62 -2.47
CA GLU A 37 4.54 13.51 -3.33
C GLU A 37 5.82 13.96 -2.60
N GLN A 38 5.78 15.10 -1.91
CA GLN A 38 6.90 15.59 -1.10
C GLN A 38 7.29 14.57 -0.01
N TYR A 39 6.31 14.08 0.76
CA TYR A 39 6.54 13.08 1.80
C TYR A 39 7.19 11.81 1.23
N LEU A 40 6.65 11.29 0.12
CA LEU A 40 7.17 10.09 -0.52
C LEU A 40 8.56 10.31 -1.12
N GLN A 41 8.88 11.52 -1.59
CA GLN A 41 10.24 11.87 -1.99
C GLN A 41 11.20 11.89 -0.81
N ASP A 42 10.79 12.39 0.35
CA ASP A 42 11.62 12.48 1.56
C ASP A 42 11.76 11.15 2.30
N LEU A 43 10.82 10.22 2.10
CA LEU A 43 10.90 8.85 2.61
C LEU A 43 12.03 8.09 1.89
N LYS A 44 13.26 8.20 2.42
CA LYS A 44 14.46 7.53 1.89
C LYS A 44 14.75 6.20 2.58
N THR A 45 14.66 6.16 3.90
CA THR A 45 14.86 4.94 4.68
C THR A 45 13.70 4.71 5.62
N GLY A 46 13.43 3.45 5.93
CA GLY A 46 12.26 3.07 6.71
C GLY A 46 12.39 1.70 7.35
N ARG A 47 11.90 1.56 8.58
CA ARG A 47 11.60 0.27 9.20
C ARG A 47 10.22 0.33 9.85
N ALA A 48 9.39 -0.66 9.58
CA ALA A 48 8.07 -0.79 10.19
C ALA A 48 7.77 -2.26 10.49
N ARG A 49 6.89 -2.49 11.45
CA ARG A 49 6.17 -3.76 11.53
C ARG A 49 5.03 -3.70 10.52
N PHE A 50 4.68 -4.82 9.91
CA PHE A 50 3.57 -4.86 8.97
C PHE A 50 2.59 -6.00 9.27
N VAL A 51 1.36 -5.79 8.84
CA VAL A 51 0.36 -6.84 8.62
C VAL A 51 0.00 -6.81 7.14
N GLN A 52 0.20 -7.93 6.44
CA GLN A 52 -0.25 -8.13 5.08
C GLN A 52 -1.50 -9.00 5.11
N THR A 53 -2.55 -8.56 4.44
CA THR A 53 -3.76 -9.36 4.19
C THR A 53 -3.81 -9.73 2.72
N ALA A 54 -3.77 -11.01 2.41
CA ALA A 54 -3.90 -11.56 1.07
C ALA A 54 -5.38 -11.59 0.63
N ASN A 55 -5.62 -11.91 -0.64
CA ASN A 55 -6.96 -11.87 -1.23
C ASN A 55 -7.96 -12.85 -0.58
N ASP A 56 -7.46 -13.96 -0.04
CA ASP A 56 -8.24 -14.96 0.69
C ASP A 56 -8.48 -14.58 2.17
N GLY A 57 -8.00 -13.41 2.59
CA GLY A 57 -8.06 -12.94 3.97
C GLY A 57 -6.94 -13.48 4.86
N THR A 58 -6.03 -14.32 4.35
CA THR A 58 -4.88 -14.81 5.11
C THR A 58 -4.01 -13.64 5.50
N GLN A 59 -3.63 -13.59 6.78
CA GLN A 59 -2.78 -12.55 7.33
C GLN A 59 -1.37 -13.04 7.58
N PHE A 60 -0.41 -12.22 7.19
CA PHE A 60 1.00 -12.41 7.47
C PHE A 60 1.53 -11.20 8.21
N VAL A 61 2.44 -11.42 9.16
CA VAL A 61 3.08 -10.35 9.91
C VAL A 61 4.58 -10.42 9.74
N GLY A 62 5.24 -9.27 9.85
CA GLY A 62 6.67 -9.23 9.65
C GLY A 62 7.27 -7.85 9.83
N THR A 63 8.51 -7.71 9.38
CA THR A 63 9.24 -6.45 9.36
C THR A 63 9.45 -5.99 7.92
N PHE A 64 9.05 -4.75 7.65
CA PHE A 64 9.29 -4.05 6.41
C PHE A 64 10.51 -3.14 6.56
N TYR A 65 11.40 -3.20 5.58
CA TYR A 65 12.56 -2.33 5.46
C TYR A 65 12.56 -1.64 4.09
N LEU A 66 13.00 -0.39 4.08
CA LEU A 66 13.06 0.44 2.88
C LEU A 66 14.40 1.18 2.85
N GLU A 67 15.10 1.09 1.73
CA GLU A 67 16.26 1.96 1.43
C GLU A 67 16.17 2.38 -0.03
N ARG A 68 15.63 3.57 -0.25
CA ARG A 68 15.43 4.10 -1.59
C ARG A 68 16.72 4.70 -2.15
N PRO A 69 16.92 4.60 -3.48
CA PRO A 69 16.04 3.95 -4.45
C PRO A 69 16.25 2.43 -4.55
N GLY A 70 15.24 1.71 -5.02
CA GLY A 70 15.40 0.35 -5.52
C GLY A 70 15.53 -0.77 -4.47
N LYS A 71 15.68 -0.46 -3.18
CA LYS A 71 15.80 -1.51 -2.15
C LYS A 71 14.64 -1.52 -1.17
N LEU A 72 14.11 -2.71 -0.94
CA LEU A 72 13.17 -3.01 0.14
C LEU A 72 13.35 -4.44 0.61
N ARG A 73 12.81 -4.74 1.79
CA ARG A 73 12.68 -6.12 2.27
C ARG A 73 11.38 -6.30 3.06
N PHE A 74 10.63 -7.35 2.74
CA PHE A 74 9.61 -7.91 3.61
C PHE A 74 10.17 -9.20 4.20
N GLU A 75 10.29 -9.23 5.51
CA GLU A 75 10.72 -10.39 6.27
C GLU A 75 9.56 -10.84 7.14
N TYR A 76 9.02 -12.02 6.85
CA TYR A 76 7.89 -12.56 7.58
C TYR A 76 8.34 -13.18 8.91
N ASP A 77 7.47 -13.13 9.91
CA ASP A 77 7.75 -13.73 11.21
C ASP A 77 7.59 -15.26 11.17
N PRO A 78 8.32 -15.99 12.02
CA PRO A 78 8.14 -17.43 12.19
C PRO A 78 6.69 -17.82 12.51
N PRO A 79 6.21 -18.99 12.03
CA PRO A 79 6.98 -20.02 11.33
C PRO A 79 7.11 -19.78 9.81
N ASN A 80 6.68 -18.61 9.29
CA ASN A 80 6.86 -18.31 7.88
C ASN A 80 8.31 -17.84 7.64
N GLU A 81 9.03 -18.55 6.77
CA GLU A 81 10.41 -18.23 6.38
C GLU A 81 10.49 -17.62 4.97
N ASP A 82 9.34 -17.30 4.37
CA ASP A 82 9.27 -16.56 3.12
C ASP A 82 9.93 -15.18 3.31
N PHE A 83 10.37 -14.58 2.21
CA PHE A 83 10.76 -13.17 2.21
C PHE A 83 10.67 -12.59 0.80
N ILE A 84 10.54 -11.27 0.77
CA ILE A 84 10.63 -10.48 -0.45
C ILE A 84 11.82 -9.53 -0.28
N VAL A 85 12.68 -9.44 -1.27
CA VAL A 85 13.81 -8.51 -1.24
C VAL A 85 14.02 -7.88 -2.60
N ALA A 86 14.22 -6.58 -2.62
CA ALA A 86 14.66 -5.86 -3.82
C ALA A 86 16.07 -5.32 -3.59
N ASP A 87 16.94 -5.52 -4.57
CA ASP A 87 18.38 -5.22 -4.45
C ASP A 87 18.82 -3.95 -5.20
N GLY A 88 17.89 -3.29 -5.87
CA GLY A 88 18.14 -2.14 -6.73
C GLY A 88 17.98 -2.42 -8.23
N VAL A 89 17.93 -3.69 -8.64
CA VAL A 89 17.75 -4.11 -10.04
C VAL A 89 16.54 -5.02 -10.17
N PHE A 90 16.43 -6.03 -9.29
CA PHE A 90 15.35 -7.00 -9.30
C PHE A 90 14.63 -7.02 -7.95
N ILE A 91 13.38 -7.46 -7.98
CA ILE A 91 12.65 -7.93 -6.80
C ILE A 91 12.62 -9.46 -6.83
N TYR A 92 12.94 -10.08 -5.69
CA TYR A 92 12.99 -11.51 -5.47
C TYR A 92 11.90 -11.91 -4.48
N PHE A 93 11.17 -12.96 -4.81
CA PHE A 93 10.20 -13.60 -3.93
C PHE A 93 10.70 -15.00 -3.62
N TYR A 94 10.85 -15.33 -2.34
CA TYR A 94 11.25 -16.64 -1.90
C TYR A 94 10.09 -17.34 -1.21
N ASP A 95 9.70 -18.50 -1.72
CA ASP A 95 8.77 -19.41 -1.06
C ASP A 95 9.58 -20.47 -0.33
N SER A 96 9.51 -20.48 0.99
CA SER A 96 10.29 -21.37 1.86
C SER A 96 9.79 -22.82 1.84
N LYS A 97 8.49 -23.04 1.60
CA LYS A 97 7.87 -24.37 1.56
C LYS A 97 8.32 -25.14 0.32
N LEU A 98 8.36 -24.46 -0.82
CA LEU A 98 8.90 -25.01 -2.07
C LEU A 98 10.43 -24.86 -2.10
N GLY A 99 10.96 -23.85 -1.42
CA GLY A 99 12.34 -23.37 -1.53
C GLY A 99 12.68 -22.97 -2.94
N GLU A 100 11.74 -22.29 -3.58
CA GLU A 100 11.85 -21.73 -4.91
C GLU A 100 11.97 -20.22 -4.83
N GLN A 101 12.60 -19.64 -5.86
CA GLN A 101 12.77 -18.21 -5.99
C GLN A 101 12.26 -17.78 -7.36
N THR A 102 11.44 -16.74 -7.37
CA THR A 102 11.03 -16.01 -8.59
C THR A 102 11.53 -14.58 -8.51
N ASN A 103 11.77 -13.94 -9.66
CA ASN A 103 12.19 -12.55 -9.70
C ASN A 103 11.57 -11.80 -10.87
N ALA A 104 11.52 -10.48 -10.72
CA ALA A 104 11.09 -9.55 -11.77
C ALA A 104 11.97 -8.29 -11.75
N PRO A 105 12.20 -7.63 -12.89
CA PRO A 105 12.85 -6.33 -12.94
C PRO A 105 12.04 -5.28 -12.18
N ILE A 106 12.71 -4.42 -11.42
CA ILE A 106 12.06 -3.25 -10.81
C ILE A 106 11.51 -2.33 -11.91
N GLY A 107 10.28 -1.85 -11.73
CA GLY A 107 9.53 -1.02 -12.68
C GLY A 107 8.46 -1.77 -13.47
N SER A 108 8.33 -3.08 -13.27
CA SER A 108 7.41 -3.95 -14.03
C SER A 108 6.00 -4.03 -13.45
N THR A 109 5.76 -3.63 -12.19
CA THR A 109 4.45 -3.80 -11.52
C THR A 109 4.13 -2.64 -10.59
N LEU A 110 2.87 -2.40 -10.26
CA LEU A 110 2.53 -1.38 -9.23
C LEU A 110 3.10 -1.70 -7.84
N ALA A 111 3.45 -2.95 -7.56
CA ALA A 111 4.06 -3.35 -6.29
C ALA A 111 5.47 -2.76 -6.09
N ASP A 112 6.15 -2.32 -7.15
CA ASP A 112 7.45 -1.67 -7.08
C ASP A 112 7.40 -0.15 -6.91
N PHE A 113 6.22 0.43 -6.71
CA PHE A 113 6.05 1.88 -6.64
C PHE A 113 7.04 2.57 -5.67
N PHE A 114 7.26 1.98 -4.49
CA PHE A 114 8.21 2.48 -3.50
C PHE A 114 9.68 2.35 -3.93
N LEU A 115 9.98 1.52 -4.91
CA LEU A 115 11.35 1.30 -5.42
C LEU A 115 11.78 2.34 -6.45
N ARG A 116 10.84 3.13 -6.99
CA ARG A 116 11.12 4.13 -8.03
C ARG A 116 12.10 5.20 -7.53
N LYS A 117 13.07 5.55 -8.39
CA LYS A 117 14.11 6.55 -8.09
C LYS A 117 13.54 7.95 -7.91
N ASP A 118 12.71 8.36 -8.86
CA ASP A 118 12.00 9.64 -8.84
C ASP A 118 10.52 9.33 -8.62
N LEU A 119 10.08 9.47 -7.37
CA LEU A 119 8.69 9.19 -7.03
C LEU A 119 7.89 10.46 -7.25
N LYS A 120 7.18 10.46 -8.36
CA LYS A 120 6.23 11.49 -8.78
C LYS A 120 4.87 10.85 -8.95
N LEU A 121 3.82 11.56 -8.58
CA LEU A 121 2.43 11.17 -8.78
C LEU A 121 1.92 11.64 -10.15
N SER A 122 2.80 11.59 -11.15
CA SER A 122 2.56 12.01 -12.54
C SER A 122 3.56 11.35 -13.49
N GLY A 123 3.31 11.41 -14.80
CA GLY A 123 4.15 10.78 -15.82
C GLY A 123 3.73 9.33 -16.02
N ASP A 124 4.50 8.38 -15.50
CA ASP A 124 4.27 6.94 -15.66
C ASP A 124 3.09 6.42 -14.82
N ILE A 125 2.55 7.25 -13.93
CA ILE A 125 1.37 6.94 -13.14
C ILE A 125 0.34 8.07 -13.22
N THR A 126 -0.92 7.70 -13.05
CA THR A 126 -2.06 8.62 -13.03
C THR A 126 -2.75 8.55 -11.67
N VAL A 127 -2.99 9.71 -11.04
CA VAL A 127 -3.85 9.82 -9.87
C VAL A 127 -5.31 9.72 -10.32
N GLN A 128 -6.00 8.66 -9.91
CA GLN A 128 -7.40 8.43 -10.25
C GLN A 128 -8.34 9.08 -9.25
N ASN A 129 -7.98 9.04 -7.96
CA ASN A 129 -8.85 9.52 -6.91
C ASN A 129 -8.03 10.02 -5.71
N VAL A 130 -8.53 11.08 -5.07
CA VAL A 130 -8.04 11.59 -3.80
C VAL A 130 -9.24 11.66 -2.86
N LYS A 131 -9.19 10.90 -1.77
CA LYS A 131 -10.30 10.78 -0.83
C LYS A 131 -9.80 10.97 0.60
N ARG A 132 -10.46 11.82 1.36
CA ARG A 132 -10.29 11.89 2.82
C ARG A 132 -11.42 11.15 3.52
N THR A 133 -11.06 10.36 4.51
CA THR A 133 -11.98 9.82 5.51
C THR A 133 -11.64 10.40 6.88
N ASP A 134 -12.41 10.03 7.89
CA ASP A 134 -12.11 10.40 9.28
C ASP A 134 -10.77 9.80 9.76
N GLU A 135 -10.22 8.83 9.03
CA GLU A 135 -9.01 8.09 9.41
C GLU A 135 -7.81 8.42 8.51
N TYR A 136 -7.99 8.49 7.18
CA TYR A 136 -6.87 8.61 6.24
C TYR A 136 -7.13 9.58 5.09
N LEU A 137 -6.04 10.21 4.61
CA LEU A 137 -5.93 10.67 3.24
C LEU A 137 -5.54 9.49 2.35
N MET A 138 -6.37 9.19 1.35
CA MET A 138 -6.15 8.11 0.39
C MET A 138 -5.91 8.66 -1.01
N ILE A 139 -4.88 8.15 -1.68
CA ILE A 139 -4.57 8.45 -3.08
C ILE A 139 -4.57 7.13 -3.87
N GLU A 140 -5.43 7.05 -4.88
CA GLU A 140 -5.51 5.91 -5.79
C GLU A 140 -4.76 6.21 -7.08
N LEU A 141 -3.92 5.26 -7.48
CA LEU A 141 -2.98 5.35 -8.60
C LEU A 141 -3.20 4.19 -9.57
N THR A 142 -3.02 4.46 -10.86
CA THR A 142 -2.87 3.44 -11.91
C THR A 142 -1.58 3.69 -12.69
N GLN A 143 -1.11 2.69 -13.45
CA GLN A 143 -0.13 2.97 -14.50
C GLN A 143 -0.76 3.85 -15.59
N ALA A 144 0.04 4.71 -16.21
CA ALA A 144 -0.43 5.62 -17.25
C ALA A 144 -0.61 4.92 -18.60
N ASP A 145 0.26 3.95 -18.90
CA ASP A 145 0.25 3.14 -20.13
C ASP A 145 -0.61 1.88 -20.03
N ASP A 146 -0.84 1.37 -18.81
CA ASP A 146 -1.79 0.29 -18.54
C ASP A 146 -2.74 0.59 -17.35
N PRO A 147 -3.78 1.42 -17.56
CA PRO A 147 -4.76 1.72 -16.52
C PRO A 147 -5.63 0.54 -16.09
N GLN A 148 -5.64 -0.57 -16.85
CA GLN A 148 -6.42 -1.78 -16.54
C GLN A 148 -5.58 -2.87 -15.86
N GLY A 149 -4.26 -2.68 -15.77
CA GLY A 149 -3.33 -3.60 -15.12
C GLY A 149 -3.47 -3.68 -13.59
N GLY A 150 -4.28 -2.81 -12.99
CA GLY A 150 -4.57 -2.79 -11.57
C GLY A 150 -4.51 -1.39 -10.96
N THR A 151 -4.73 -1.31 -9.64
CA THR A 151 -4.67 -0.07 -8.87
C THR A 151 -3.77 -0.20 -7.64
N LEU A 152 -3.17 0.92 -7.24
CA LEU A 152 -2.47 1.08 -5.97
C LEU A 152 -3.14 2.21 -5.20
N THR A 153 -3.74 1.90 -4.05
CA THR A 153 -4.26 2.90 -3.12
C THR A 153 -3.30 3.07 -1.96
N LEU A 154 -2.79 4.27 -1.75
CA LEU A 154 -1.94 4.64 -0.62
C LEU A 154 -2.79 5.38 0.41
N ALA A 155 -2.61 5.07 1.70
CA ALA A 155 -3.31 5.70 2.81
C ALA A 155 -2.31 6.32 3.80
N PHE A 156 -2.58 7.56 4.20
CA PHE A 156 -1.72 8.38 5.05
C PHE A 156 -2.50 8.99 6.21
N ASP A 157 -1.84 9.08 7.37
CA ASP A 157 -2.20 10.07 8.39
C ASP A 157 -1.72 11.45 7.88
N GLU A 158 -2.49 12.54 8.05
CA GLU A 158 -2.10 13.88 7.55
C GLU A 158 -1.27 14.71 8.55
N ASP A 159 -1.35 14.42 9.86
CA ASP A 159 -0.68 15.21 10.91
C ASP A 159 -0.03 14.32 12.00
N PRO A 160 1.29 14.01 11.89
CA PRO A 160 2.17 14.30 10.76
C PRO A 160 1.92 13.36 9.58
N MET A 161 2.19 13.85 8.36
CA MET A 161 2.12 13.04 7.13
C MET A 161 2.92 11.74 7.29
N THR A 162 2.24 10.60 7.31
CA THR A 162 2.86 9.29 7.54
C THR A 162 2.16 8.23 6.70
N LEU A 163 2.92 7.43 5.94
CA LEU A 163 2.37 6.27 5.24
C LEU A 163 1.91 5.23 6.25
N LYS A 164 0.64 4.85 6.15
CA LYS A 164 0.00 3.89 7.05
C LYS A 164 -0.30 2.59 6.37
N LYS A 165 -0.72 2.63 5.11
CA LYS A 165 -1.17 1.44 4.42
C LYS A 165 -1.08 1.62 2.93
N TRP A 166 -0.96 0.51 2.22
CA TRP A 166 -1.29 0.47 0.80
C TRP A 166 -2.09 -0.77 0.47
N ARG A 167 -2.87 -0.65 -0.60
CA ARG A 167 -3.68 -1.71 -1.17
C ARG A 167 -3.39 -1.81 -2.66
N VAL A 168 -3.02 -3.00 -3.09
CA VAL A 168 -2.87 -3.35 -4.51
C VAL A 168 -4.09 -4.17 -4.92
N VAL A 169 -4.68 -3.81 -6.06
CA VAL A 169 -5.64 -4.64 -6.77
C VAL A 169 -5.02 -4.96 -8.13
N ASP A 170 -4.84 -6.23 -8.45
CA ASP A 170 -4.29 -6.63 -9.76
C ASP A 170 -5.38 -6.64 -10.86
N ALA A 171 -4.97 -6.94 -12.10
CA ALA A 171 -5.87 -6.99 -13.25
C ALA A 171 -6.98 -8.06 -13.13
N GLN A 172 -6.79 -9.06 -12.26
CA GLN A 172 -7.77 -10.11 -11.97
C GLN A 172 -8.71 -9.71 -10.82
N GLY A 173 -8.48 -8.57 -10.18
CA GLY A 173 -9.24 -8.10 -9.03
C GLY A 173 -8.78 -8.69 -7.70
N MET A 174 -7.64 -9.40 -7.67
CA MET A 174 -7.08 -9.93 -6.43
C MET A 174 -6.52 -8.78 -5.60
N ILE A 175 -6.84 -8.80 -4.31
CA ILE A 175 -6.47 -7.73 -3.38
C ILE A 175 -5.30 -8.18 -2.51
N THR A 176 -4.29 -7.34 -2.38
CA THR A 176 -3.29 -7.44 -1.32
C THR A 176 -3.23 -6.12 -0.59
N GLU A 177 -3.38 -6.14 0.73
CA GLU A 177 -3.30 -4.97 1.59
C GLU A 177 -2.14 -5.12 2.55
N VAL A 178 -1.37 -4.04 2.76
CA VAL A 178 -0.30 -4.00 3.76
C VAL A 178 -0.48 -2.77 4.63
N GLU A 179 -0.54 -2.99 5.94
CA GLU A 179 -0.62 -1.97 6.95
C GLU A 179 0.70 -1.88 7.73
N LEU A 180 1.18 -0.66 7.97
CA LEU A 180 2.43 -0.36 8.65
C LEU A 180 2.19 0.17 10.07
N PHE A 181 2.97 -0.40 10.99
CA PHE A 181 3.00 -0.05 12.39
C PHE A 181 4.41 0.40 12.79
N TYR A 182 4.46 1.44 13.63
CA TYR A 182 5.71 1.96 14.21
C TYR A 182 6.77 2.33 13.16
N LEU A 183 6.35 2.93 12.04
CA LEU A 183 7.27 3.36 10.98
C LEU A 183 8.31 4.35 11.54
N LYS A 184 9.58 3.98 11.43
CA LYS A 184 10.73 4.83 11.75
C LYS A 184 11.50 5.14 10.48
N THR A 185 11.78 6.41 10.24
CA THR A 185 12.51 6.91 9.07
C THR A 185 13.86 7.50 9.48
N GLY A 186 14.73 7.79 8.51
CA GLY A 186 16.05 8.40 8.78
C GLY A 186 17.01 7.46 9.51
N ILE A 187 16.79 6.15 9.39
CA ILE A 187 17.62 5.10 9.99
C ILE A 187 18.66 4.60 8.99
N THR A 188 19.77 4.08 9.50
CA THR A 188 20.79 3.38 8.71
C THR A 188 20.50 1.88 8.73
N HIS A 189 20.54 1.25 7.56
CA HIS A 189 20.42 -0.20 7.41
C HIS A 189 21.79 -0.85 7.21
N SER A 190 21.90 -2.13 7.50
CA SER A 190 23.07 -2.92 7.10
C SER A 190 23.05 -3.12 5.59
N GLY A 191 24.22 -3.04 4.93
CA GLY A 191 24.30 -3.10 3.48
C GLY A 191 23.91 -4.47 2.88
N ASP A 192 24.01 -5.53 3.66
CA ASP A 192 23.63 -6.90 3.29
C ASP A 192 22.13 -7.19 3.46
N LEU A 193 21.38 -6.32 4.13
CA LEU A 193 19.95 -6.50 4.39
C LEU A 193 19.13 -6.66 3.11
N PHE A 194 19.57 -6.03 2.03
CA PHE A 194 18.87 -5.99 0.75
C PHE A 194 19.47 -6.94 -0.30
N ALA A 195 20.42 -7.77 0.09
CA ALA A 195 20.94 -8.81 -0.79
C ALA A 195 20.01 -10.03 -0.74
N TYR A 196 19.71 -10.59 -1.91
CA TYR A 196 19.13 -11.93 -1.96
C TYR A 196 20.18 -12.95 -1.49
N TYR A 197 19.80 -13.80 -0.54
CA TYR A 197 20.57 -14.99 -0.17
C TYR A 197 19.66 -16.20 -0.36
N ASN A 198 20.14 -17.24 -1.05
CA ASN A 198 19.39 -18.49 -1.14
C ASN A 198 19.59 -19.26 0.19
N PRO A 199 18.54 -19.44 1.01
CA PRO A 199 18.68 -20.06 2.34
C PRO A 199 19.18 -21.50 2.27
N LYS A 200 18.92 -22.22 1.17
CA LYS A 200 19.35 -23.61 0.96
C LYS A 200 20.81 -23.76 0.52
N SER A 201 21.43 -22.68 0.04
CA SER A 201 22.78 -22.73 -0.55
C SER A 201 23.93 -22.52 0.45
N GLY A 202 23.62 -22.09 1.69
CA GLY A 202 24.62 -21.84 2.74
C GLY A 202 25.63 -20.72 2.43
N LYS A 203 25.53 -20.04 1.27
CA LYS A 203 26.35 -18.89 0.89
C LYS A 203 25.45 -17.82 0.27
N PRO A 204 25.59 -16.54 0.66
CA PRO A 204 24.91 -15.45 -0.04
C PRO A 204 25.36 -15.46 -1.51
N ASN A 205 24.41 -15.70 -2.42
CA ASN A 205 24.59 -15.40 -3.84
C ASN A 205 24.41 -13.89 -3.98
N TYR A 206 25.47 -13.14 -3.67
CA TYR A 206 25.51 -11.73 -4.02
C TYR A 206 25.43 -11.64 -5.54
N ASN A 207 24.40 -10.97 -6.05
CA ASN A 207 24.35 -10.60 -7.45
C ASN A 207 25.63 -9.79 -7.76
N LYS A 208 26.48 -10.33 -8.63
CA LYS A 208 27.63 -9.63 -9.20
C LYS A 208 27.19 -8.73 -10.34
#